data_AF-A0A962I5S2-F1
#
_entry.id   AF-A0A962I5S2-F1
#
_cell.length_a   1.000
_cell.length_b   1.000
_cell.length_c   1.000
_cell.angle_alpha   90.00
_cell.angle_beta   90.00
_cell.angle_gamma   90.00
#
_symmetry.space_group_name_H-M   'P 1'
#
loop_
_entity.id
_entity.type
_entity.pdbx_description
1 polymer ?
#
loop_
_entity_poly.entity_id
_entity_poly.type
_entity_poly.pdbx_seq_one_letter_code
_entity_poly.pdbx_strand_id
1 'polypeptide(L)'
;SYSKTKPMRIEEFAAEHAWWTDRRESEQAWRVDIEQIRARGYNLDIKNPNAPELTHEDPDALLERYHQARAAAAEIREQLRQALADALEGRA
;
A
#
# COMPACT_ATOMS: atom_id res chain seq x y z
N SER A 1 5.46 -6.10 6.67
CA SER A 1 5.67 -7.54 6.41
C SER A 1 6.71 -8.07 7.38
N TYR A 2 6.34 -9.08 8.15
CA TYR A 2 7.17 -9.69 9.19
C TYR A 2 7.87 -10.93 8.63
N SER A 3 9.12 -11.15 9.00
CA SER A 3 9.92 -12.29 8.50
C SER A 3 10.88 -12.81 9.58
N LYS A 4 11.53 -13.94 9.31
CA LYS A 4 12.52 -14.53 10.24
C LYS A 4 13.65 -13.55 10.61
N THR A 5 14.06 -12.69 9.67
CA THR A 5 15.11 -11.68 9.88
C THR A 5 14.55 -10.32 10.28
N LYS A 6 13.22 -10.13 10.18
CA LYS A 6 12.51 -8.91 10.59
C LYS A 6 11.28 -9.29 11.43
N PRO A 7 11.49 -9.70 12.69
CA PRO A 7 10.40 -10.03 13.59
C PRO A 7 9.60 -8.78 13.95
N MET A 8 8.36 -9.00 14.33
CA MET A 8 7.51 -7.98 14.95
C MET A 8 8.12 -7.56 16.29
N ARG A 9 8.19 -6.26 16.53
CA ARG A 9 8.78 -5.69 17.74
C ARG A 9 7.71 -5.04 18.61
N ILE A 10 7.99 -4.98 19.91
CA ILE A 10 7.02 -4.45 20.87
C ILE A 10 6.78 -2.95 20.70
N GLU A 11 7.78 -2.23 20.19
CA GLU A 11 7.70 -0.78 19.95
C GLU A 11 6.66 -0.43 18.88
N GLU A 12 6.33 -1.38 17.99
CA GLU A 12 5.27 -1.20 17.00
C GLU A 12 3.87 -1.06 17.65
N PHE A 13 3.70 -1.54 18.88
CA PHE A 13 2.43 -1.52 19.63
C PHE A 13 2.25 -0.28 20.52
N ALA A 14 3.16 0.70 20.43
CA ALA A 14 3.10 1.89 21.28
C ALA A 14 1.81 2.70 21.07
N ALA A 15 1.29 2.72 19.85
CA ALA A 15 0.04 3.42 19.51
C ALA A 15 -1.17 2.76 20.19
N GLU A 16 -1.25 1.44 20.17
CA GLU A 16 -2.30 0.63 20.79
C GLU A 16 -2.26 0.76 22.31
N HIS A 17 -1.05 0.80 22.90
CA HIS A 17 -0.89 1.03 24.33
C HIS A 17 -1.41 2.40 24.76
N ALA A 18 -1.09 3.45 23.99
CA ALA A 18 -1.60 4.81 24.24
C ALA A 18 -3.12 4.89 24.02
N TRP A 19 -3.65 4.21 23.00
CA TRP A 19 -5.08 4.16 22.73
C TRP A 19 -5.87 3.45 23.85
N TRP A 20 -5.28 2.44 24.50
CA TRP A 20 -5.97 1.66 25.53
C TRP A 20 -6.46 2.51 26.71
N THR A 21 -5.74 3.58 27.05
CA THR A 21 -6.04 4.49 28.15
C THR A 21 -7.01 5.62 27.77
N ASP A 22 -7.15 5.93 26.47
CA ASP A 22 -8.09 6.92 25.92
C ASP A 22 -8.74 6.37 24.64
N ARG A 23 -9.70 5.46 24.82
CA ARG A 23 -10.29 4.69 23.72
C ARG A 23 -11.23 5.56 22.89
N ARG A 24 -10.87 5.75 21.62
CA ARG A 24 -11.68 6.48 20.63
C ARG A 24 -11.84 5.65 19.36
N GLU A 25 -12.96 5.80 18.67
CA GLU A 25 -13.13 5.14 17.38
C GLU A 25 -12.14 5.72 16.35
N SER A 26 -11.57 4.84 15.53
CA SER A 26 -10.59 5.16 14.50
C SER A 26 -10.73 4.20 13.32
N GLU A 27 -9.90 4.38 12.30
CA GLU A 27 -9.80 3.43 11.17
C GLU A 27 -9.43 2.01 11.63
N GLN A 28 -8.74 1.87 12.77
CA GLN A 28 -8.24 0.61 13.30
C GLN A 28 -9.04 0.08 14.50
N ALA A 29 -9.86 0.91 15.14
CA ALA A 29 -10.64 0.54 16.32
C ALA A 29 -12.10 1.00 16.19
N TRP A 30 -13.03 0.06 16.27
CA TRP A 30 -14.47 0.33 16.17
C TRP A 30 -15.25 -0.42 17.25
N ARG A 31 -16.45 0.06 17.57
CA ARG A 31 -17.33 -0.58 18.54
C ARG A 31 -18.28 -1.54 17.84
N VAL A 32 -18.59 -2.63 18.52
CA VAL A 32 -19.60 -3.61 18.09
C VAL A 32 -20.60 -3.78 19.21
N ASP A 33 -21.89 -3.86 18.86
CA ASP A 33 -22.97 -4.10 19.80
C ASP A 33 -22.92 -5.54 20.35
N ILE A 34 -23.19 -5.69 21.64
CA ILE A 34 -23.21 -6.99 22.31
C ILE A 34 -24.31 -7.93 21.79
N GLU A 35 -25.45 -7.40 21.39
CA GLU A 35 -26.55 -8.21 20.84
C GLU A 35 -26.18 -8.77 19.46
N GLN A 36 -25.38 -8.04 18.66
CA GLN A 36 -24.83 -8.57 17.41
C GLN A 36 -23.86 -9.72 17.65
N ILE A 37 -23.02 -9.62 18.69
CA ILE A 37 -22.11 -10.70 19.09
C ILE A 37 -22.90 -11.93 19.55
N ARG A 38 -23.96 -11.73 20.34
CA ARG A 38 -24.84 -12.83 20.79
C ARG A 38 -25.54 -13.51 19.60
N ALA A 39 -26.09 -12.73 18.67
CA ALA A 39 -26.74 -13.27 17.47
C ALA A 39 -25.78 -14.09 16.59
N ARG A 40 -24.48 -13.78 16.62
CA ARG A 40 -23.42 -14.53 15.94
C ARG A 40 -22.90 -15.74 16.72
N GLY A 41 -23.52 -16.10 17.84
CA GLY A 41 -23.07 -17.20 18.69
C GLY A 41 -21.71 -16.91 19.35
N TYR A 42 -21.47 -15.65 19.73
CA TYR A 42 -20.21 -15.19 20.34
C TYR A 42 -18.97 -15.30 19.44
N ASN A 43 -19.17 -15.37 18.12
CA ASN A 43 -18.07 -15.25 17.16
C ASN A 43 -17.56 -13.81 17.09
N LEU A 44 -16.26 -13.62 17.38
CA LEU A 44 -15.58 -12.32 17.40
C LEU A 44 -14.78 -12.03 16.11
N ASP A 45 -14.77 -12.93 15.12
CA ASP A 45 -14.19 -12.65 13.79
C ASP A 45 -15.10 -11.69 13.01
N ILE A 46 -15.11 -10.44 13.45
CA ILE A 46 -15.88 -9.34 12.86
C ILE A 46 -14.92 -8.53 12.02
N LYS A 47 -15.17 -8.48 10.71
CA LYS A 47 -14.36 -7.67 9.80
C LYS A 47 -14.49 -6.19 10.16
N ASN A 48 -13.37 -5.48 10.07
CA ASN A 48 -13.31 -4.04 10.31
C ASN A 48 -14.12 -3.32 9.22
N PRO A 49 -15.21 -2.62 9.56
CA PRO A 49 -16.01 -1.87 8.59
C PRO A 49 -15.25 -0.64 8.05
N ASN A 50 -14.25 -0.14 8.77
CA ASN A 50 -13.44 1.00 8.39
C ASN A 50 -12.19 0.57 7.60
N ALA A 51 -11.99 -0.74 7.36
CA ALA A 51 -10.84 -1.19 6.59
C ALA A 51 -10.92 -0.60 5.18
N PRO A 52 -9.84 0.03 4.68
CA PRO A 52 -9.81 0.52 3.32
C PRO A 52 -10.08 -0.66 2.38
N GLU A 53 -11.05 -0.48 1.50
CA GLU A 53 -11.29 -1.44 0.43
C GLU A 53 -10.00 -1.52 -0.39
N LEU A 54 -9.39 -2.71 -0.43
CA LEU A 54 -8.29 -3.00 -1.32
C LEU A 54 -8.85 -2.99 -2.75
N THR A 55 -9.00 -1.80 -3.31
CA THR A 55 -9.30 -1.61 -4.72
C THR A 55 -8.13 -2.20 -5.49
N HIS A 56 -8.36 -3.36 -6.10
CA HIS A 56 -7.46 -3.88 -7.10
C HIS A 56 -7.65 -2.96 -8.31
N GLU A 57 -6.63 -2.17 -8.65
CA GLU A 57 -6.64 -1.42 -9.91
C GLU A 57 -6.92 -2.40 -11.05
N ASP A 58 -7.74 -1.99 -12.02
CA ASP A 58 -8.07 -2.79 -13.19
C ASP A 58 -6.76 -3.25 -13.90
N PRO A 59 -6.53 -4.56 -14.08
CA PRO A 59 -5.33 -5.08 -14.73
C PRO A 59 -5.04 -4.42 -16.07
N ASP A 60 -6.08 -4.10 -16.85
CA ASP A 60 -5.92 -3.48 -18.17
C ASP A 60 -5.42 -2.03 -18.04
N ALA A 61 -5.93 -1.28 -17.08
CA ALA A 61 -5.45 0.07 -16.78
C ALA A 61 -4.00 0.07 -16.28
N LEU A 62 -3.63 -0.92 -15.47
CA LEU A 62 -2.26 -1.08 -14.98
C LEU A 62 -1.30 -1.44 -16.13
N LEU A 63 -1.73 -2.31 -17.04
CA LEU A 63 -0.95 -2.74 -18.20
C LEU A 63 -0.73 -1.57 -19.17
N GLU A 64 -1.76 -0.76 -19.42
CA GLU A 64 -1.65 0.44 -20.25
C GLU A 64 -0.65 1.44 -19.67
N ARG A 65 -0.73 1.74 -18.35
CA ARG A 65 0.27 2.58 -17.67
C ARG A 65 1.69 2.02 -17.77
N TYR A 66 1.85 0.70 -17.66
CA TYR A 66 3.14 0.04 -17.83
C TYR A 66 3.69 0.23 -19.25
N HIS A 67 2.86 0.06 -20.28
CA HIS A 67 3.25 0.28 -21.68
C HIS A 67 3.67 1.73 -21.94
N GLN A 68 2.92 2.69 -21.41
CA GLN A 68 3.26 4.12 -21.51
C GLN A 68 4.58 4.44 -20.85
N ALA A 69 4.79 3.98 -19.60
CA ALA A 69 6.05 4.18 -18.88
C ALA A 69 7.24 3.55 -19.63
N ARG A 70 7.04 2.37 -20.23
CA ARG A 70 8.07 1.69 -21.02
C ARG A 70 8.40 2.42 -22.31
N ALA A 71 7.41 3.00 -22.99
CA ALA A 71 7.61 3.80 -24.19
C ALA A 71 8.40 5.08 -23.88
N ALA A 72 8.00 5.81 -22.84
CA ALA A 72 8.70 7.01 -22.39
C ALA A 72 10.16 6.72 -22.02
N ALA A 73 10.42 5.62 -21.29
CA ALA A 73 11.78 5.21 -20.95
C ALA A 73 12.63 4.86 -22.20
N ALA A 74 12.01 4.26 -23.23
CA ALA A 74 12.70 3.96 -24.48
C ALA A 74 13.05 5.24 -25.25
N GLU A 75 12.14 6.21 -25.30
CA GLU A 75 12.37 7.50 -25.94
C GLU A 75 13.50 8.28 -25.25
N ILE A 76 13.47 8.38 -23.93
CA ILE A 76 14.53 9.03 -23.15
C ILE A 76 15.89 8.35 -23.40
N ARG A 77 15.91 7.01 -23.48
CA ARG A 77 17.14 6.28 -23.79
C ARG A 77 17.68 6.60 -25.18
N GLU A 78 16.80 6.76 -26.17
CA GLU A 78 17.22 7.12 -27.52
C GLU A 78 17.74 8.56 -27.57
N GLN A 79 17.07 9.50 -26.91
CA GLN A 79 17.53 10.88 -26.78
C GLN A 79 18.93 10.93 -26.13
N LEU A 80 19.16 10.16 -25.06
CA LEU A 80 20.47 10.05 -24.43
C LEU A 80 21.51 9.45 -25.37
N ARG A 81 21.15 8.40 -26.12
CA ARG A 81 22.04 7.79 -27.11
C ARG A 81 22.44 8.79 -28.19
N GLN A 82 21.49 9.55 -28.72
CA GLN A 82 21.74 10.55 -29.75
C GLN A 82 22.64 11.69 -29.22
N ALA A 83 22.31 12.23 -28.06
CA ALA A 83 23.13 13.28 -27.43
C ALA A 83 24.57 12.84 -27.16
N LEU A 84 24.77 11.58 -26.76
CA LEU A 84 26.10 11.00 -26.58
C LEU A 84 26.83 10.81 -27.92
N ALA A 85 26.13 10.37 -28.97
CA ALA A 85 26.70 10.22 -30.30
C ALA A 85 27.14 11.59 -30.87
N ASP A 86 26.30 12.62 -30.75
CA ASP A 86 26.62 13.97 -31.22
C ASP A 86 27.84 14.57 -30.50
N ALA A 87 27.94 14.33 -29.18
CA ALA A 87 29.09 14.76 -28.37
C ALA A 87 30.40 14.02 -28.74
N LEU A 88 30.31 12.73 -29.10
CA LEU A 88 31.46 11.92 -29.51
C LEU A 88 31.91 12.23 -30.95
N GLU A 89 30.99 12.57 -31.85
CA GLU A 89 31.29 12.93 -33.25
C GLU A 89 31.77 14.39 -33.42
N GLY A 90 31.83 15.17 -32.32
CA GLY A 90 32.36 16.53 -32.34
C GLY A 90 31.49 17.53 -33.10
N ARG A 91 30.18 17.29 -33.22
CA ARG A 91 29.20 18.20 -33.86
C ARG A 91 28.56 19.21 -32.89
N ALA A 92 29.27 19.55 -31.82
CA ALA A 92 28.84 20.57 -30.85
C ALA A 92 29.19 21.99 -31.34
#